data_AF-A0A1Q5IYQ6-F1
#
_entry.id   AF-A0A1Q5IYQ6-F1
#
_cell.length_a   1.000
_cell.length_b   1.000
_cell.length_c   1.000
_cell.angle_alpha   90.00
_cell.angle_beta   90.00
_cell.angle_gamma   90.00
#
_symmetry.space_group_name_H-M   'P 1'
#
loop_
_entity.id
_entity.type
_entity.pdbx_description
1 polymer ?
#
loop_
_entity_poly.entity_id
_entity_poly.type
_entity_poly.pdbx_seq_one_letter_code
_entity_poly.pdbx_strand_id
1 'polypeptide(L)' 'MKEAAAYLGISPRTLYVWRHRRQGPPSFRLGTRGRVTYRLDDLDAWVREQERADSRSNPLLNPANAVPQRRANYTATA' A
#
# COMPACT_ATOMS: atom_id res chain seq x y z
N MET A 1 -2.79 -10.52 14.75
CA MET A 1 -1.94 -9.34 14.43
C MET A 1 -0.45 -9.64 14.48
N LYS A 2 0.09 -10.26 15.55
CA LYS A 2 1.51 -10.68 15.58
C LYS A 2 1.89 -11.57 14.39
N GLU A 3 1.04 -12.54 14.06
CA GLU A 3 1.26 -13.44 12.91
C GLU A 3 1.24 -12.70 11.57
N ALA A 4 0.30 -11.78 11.36
CA ALA A 4 0.27 -10.96 10.15
C ALA A 4 1.51 -10.05 10.02
N ALA A 5 2.00 -9.50 11.13
CA ALA A 5 3.23 -8.71 11.12
C ALA A 5 4.45 -9.58 10.80
N ALA A 6 4.53 -10.79 11.38
CA ALA A 6 5.57 -11.76 11.07
C ALA A 6 5.52 -12.21 9.60
N TYR A 7 4.33 -12.46 9.06
CA TYR A 7 4.13 -12.81 7.65
C TYR A 7 4.66 -11.72 6.70
N LEU A 8 4.38 -10.46 7.00
CA LEU A 8 4.86 -9.31 6.23
C LEU A 8 6.32 -8.94 6.52
N GLY A 9 6.99 -9.61 7.49
CA GLY A 9 8.36 -9.29 7.89
C GLY A 9 8.52 -7.92 8.58
N ILE A 10 7.46 -7.38 9.18
CA ILE A 10 7.47 -6.07 9.86
C ILE A 10 7.18 -6.18 11.35
N SER A 11 7.48 -5.12 12.11
CA SER A 11 7.14 -5.09 13.53
C SER A 11 5.61 -5.01 13.73
N PRO A 12 5.05 -5.66 14.77
CA PRO A 12 3.63 -5.51 15.12
C PRO A 12 3.23 -4.05 15.40
N ARG A 13 4.18 -3.23 15.88
CA ARG A 13 3.98 -1.79 16.10
C ARG A 13 3.79 -1.05 14.77
N THR A 14 4.56 -1.39 13.75
CA THR A 14 4.41 -0.82 12.39
C THR A 14 3.03 -1.15 11.83
N LEU A 15 2.63 -2.42 11.90
CA LEU A 15 1.29 -2.84 11.46
C LEU A 15 0.17 -2.15 12.24
N TYR A 16 0.40 -1.82 13.52
CA TYR A 16 -0.55 -1.03 14.32
C TYR A 16 -0.71 0.39 13.79
N VAL A 17 0.41 1.06 13.52
CA VAL A 17 0.41 2.40 12.94
C VAL A 17 -0.28 2.41 11.59
N TRP A 18 0.00 1.45 10.71
CA TRP A 18 -0.67 1.32 9.41
C TRP A 18 -2.18 1.16 9.55
N ARG A 19 -2.62 0.28 10.45
CA ARG A 19 -4.05 0.09 10.72
C ARG A 19 -4.69 1.37 11.25
N HIS A 20 -4.05 2.06 12.19
CA HIS A 20 -4.56 3.32 12.73
C HIS A 20 -4.69 4.40 11.65
N ARG A 21 -3.72 4.44 10.73
CA ARG A 21 -3.69 5.38 9.59
C ARG A 21 -4.47 4.91 8.36
N ARG A 22 -5.09 3.73 8.39
CA ARG A 22 -5.79 3.09 7.26
C ARG A 22 -4.91 2.94 5.99
N GLN A 23 -3.62 2.68 6.18
CA GLN A 23 -2.61 2.57 5.10
C GLN A 23 -2.02 1.15 5.02
N GLY A 24 -2.82 0.14 5.31
CA GLY A 24 -2.34 -1.24 5.38
C GLY A 24 -3.40 -2.22 4.92
N PRO A 25 -3.08 -3.53 4.99
CA PRO A 25 -3.97 -4.57 4.53
C PRO A 25 -5.31 -4.55 5.29
N PRO A 26 -6.40 -4.96 4.64
CA PRO A 26 -7.71 -5.05 5.27
C PRO A 26 -7.66 -5.84 6.57
N SER A 27 -8.23 -5.24 7.63
CA SER A 27 -8.33 -5.87 8.94
C SER A 27 -9.76 -5.80 9.43
N PHE A 28 -10.17 -6.81 10.18
CA PHE A 28 -11.52 -6.87 10.75
C PHE A 28 -11.44 -7.37 12.20
N ARG A 29 -12.55 -7.23 12.92
CA ARG A 29 -12.70 -7.75 14.28
C ARG A 29 -13.37 -9.11 14.22
N LEU A 30 -12.73 -10.13 14.78
CA LEU A 30 -13.28 -11.48 14.88
C LEU A 30 -13.77 -11.76 16.31
N GLY A 31 -15.00 -12.26 16.41
CA GLY A 31 -15.65 -12.68 17.67
C GLY A 31 -16.20 -11.53 18.52
N THR A 32 -16.96 -11.89 19.56
CA THR A 32 -17.70 -10.97 20.44
C THR A 32 -16.79 -9.99 21.19
N ARG A 33 -15.58 -10.41 21.55
CA ARG A 33 -14.55 -9.56 22.19
C ARG A 33 -13.65 -8.81 21.19
N GLY A 34 -13.89 -8.98 19.88
CA GLY A 34 -13.38 -8.12 18.81
C GLY A 34 -11.87 -8.11 18.61
N ARG A 35 -11.22 -9.28 18.56
CA ARG A 35 -9.78 -9.37 18.26
C ARG A 35 -9.54 -8.94 16.82
N VAL A 36 -8.55 -8.09 16.59
CA VAL A 36 -8.17 -7.68 15.23
C VAL A 36 -7.42 -8.81 14.53
N THR A 37 -7.98 -9.25 13.41
CA THR A 37 -7.48 -10.34 12.57
C THR A 37 -7.31 -9.88 11.12
N TYR A 38 -6.56 -10.66 10.37
CA TYR A 38 -6.30 -10.48 8.95
C TYR A 38 -6.55 -11.83 8.28
N ARG A 39 -7.15 -11.83 7.08
CA ARG A 39 -7.12 -13.02 6.23
C ARG A 39 -5.78 -13.08 5.51
N LEU A 40 -5.28 -14.29 5.29
CA LEU A 40 -4.04 -14.47 4.52
C LEU A 40 -4.22 -13.97 3.07
N ASP A 41 -5.35 -14.30 2.44
CA ASP A 41 -5.66 -13.83 1.08
C ASP A 41 -5.66 -12.29 0.96
N ASP A 42 -6.17 -11.59 1.98
CA ASP A 42 -6.20 -10.13 1.98
C ASP A 42 -4.80 -9.53 2.18
N LEU A 43 -3.93 -10.19 2.97
CA LEU A 43 -2.52 -9.81 3.10
C LEU A 43 -1.81 -9.96 1.75
N ASP A 44 -2.01 -11.08 1.07
CA ASP A 44 -1.39 -11.37 -0.24
C ASP A 44 -1.88 -10.41 -1.32
N ALA A 45 -3.20 -10.18 -1.38
CA ALA A 45 -3.79 -9.24 -2.31
C ALA A 45 -3.23 -7.83 -2.11
N TRP A 46 -3.08 -7.41 -0.86
CA TRP A 46 -2.49 -6.10 -0.53
C TRP A 46 -1.01 -6.02 -0.93
N VAL A 47 -0.19 -7.05 -0.66
CA VAL A 47 1.22 -7.07 -1.07
C VAL A 47 1.34 -6.95 -2.60
N ARG A 48 0.54 -7.71 -3.35
CA ARG A 48 0.51 -7.64 -4.82
C ARG A 48 0.06 -6.26 -5.33
N GLU A 49 -0.87 -5.62 -4.64
CA GLU A 49 -1.29 -4.26 -4.98
C GLU A 49 -0.16 -3.25 -4.74
N GLN A 50 0.55 -3.34 -3.62
CA GLN A 50 1.71 -2.49 -3.34
C GLN A 50 2.82 -2.69 -4.39
N GLU A 51 3.11 -3.94 -4.75
CA GLU A 51 4.08 -4.28 -5.79
C GLU A 51 3.70 -3.67 -7.15
N ARG A 52 2.43 -3.77 -7.56
CA ARG A 52 1.96 -3.16 -8.81
C ARG A 52 1.98 -1.64 -8.79
N ALA A 53 1.77 -1.03 -7.63
CA ALA A 53 1.76 0.43 -7.49
C ALA A 53 3.17 1.03 -7.40
N ASP A 54 4.17 0.24 -6.98
CA ASP A 54 5.54 0.70 -6.85
C ASP A 54 6.24 0.74 -8.23
N SER A 55 6.73 1.92 -8.61
CA SER A 55 7.38 2.14 -9.91
C SER A 55 8.73 1.44 -10.06
N ARG A 56 9.35 0.99 -8.95
CA ARG A 56 10.58 0.18 -9.01
C ARG A 56 10.27 -1.26 -9.40
N SER A 57 9.09 -1.75 -9.03
CA SER A 57 8.65 -3.12 -9.25
C SER A 57 7.74 -3.25 -10.48
N ASN A 58 7.10 -2.16 -10.91
CA ASN A 58 6.24 -2.12 -12.10
C ASN A 58 6.86 -1.29 -13.25
N PRO A 59 7.33 -1.93 -14.35
CA PRO A 59 7.92 -1.25 -15.50
C PRO A 59 7.01 -0.23 -16.20
N LEU A 60 5.68 -0.40 -16.11
CA LEU A 60 4.71 0.51 -16.70
C LEU A 60 4.64 1.86 -15.99
N LEU A 61 5.03 1.90 -14.70
CA LEU A 61 5.05 3.11 -13.87
C LEU A 61 6.46 3.70 -13.76
N ASN A 62 7.46 3.11 -14.44
CA ASN A 62 8.83 3.60 -14.39
C ASN A 62 8.90 5.00 -15.02
N PRO A 63 9.33 6.04 -14.28
CA PRO A 63 9.42 7.40 -14.80
C PRO A 63 10.40 7.52 -15.98
N ALA A 64 11.37 6.62 -16.11
CA ALA A 64 12.28 6.60 -17.26
C ALA A 64 11.57 6.22 -18.58
N ASN A 65 10.44 5.51 -18.51
CA ASN A 65 9.63 5.14 -19.66
C ASN A 65 8.51 6.17 -19.96
N ALA A 66 8.31 7.16 -19.08
CA ALA A 66 7.27 8.17 -19.27
C ALA A 66 7.65 9.14 -20.40
N VAL A 67 6.72 9.38 -21.33
CA VAL A 67 6.90 10.39 -22.38
C VAL A 67 7.11 11.76 -21.70
N PRO A 68 8.17 12.53 -22.08
CA PRO A 68 8.40 13.85 -21.51
C PRO A 68 7.17 14.73 -21.73
N GLN A 69 6.46 15.06 -20.65
CA GLN A 69 5.36 16.02 -20.73
C GLN A 69 5.95 17.41 -20.91
N ARG A 70 6.00 17.88 -22.17
CA ARG A 70 6.32 19.28 -22.47
C ARG A 70 5.27 20.12 -21.76
N ARG A 71 5.69 20.88 -20.74
CA ARG A 71 4.81 21.83 -20.04
C ARG A 71 4.29 22.85 -21.07
N ALA A 72 3.13 22.57 -21.64
CA ALA A 72 2.36 23.55 -22.37
C ALA A 72 1.65 24.43 -21.32
N ASN A 73 1.52 25.71 -21.65
CA ASN A 73 0.73 26.73 -20.94
C ASN A 73 1.54 27.59 -19.95
N TYR A 74 2.46 28.38 -20.49
CA TYR A 74 2.67 29.76 -20.03
C TYR A 74 1.99 30.67 -21.06
N THR A 75 0.78 31.12 -20.78
CA THR A 75 0.19 32.25 -21.51
C THR A 75 0.59 33.50 -20.74
N ALA A 76 1.60 34.21 -21.22
CA ALA A 76 1.94 35.53 -20.70
C ALA A 76 0.84 36.50 -21.12
N THR A 77 -0.01 36.90 -20.19
CA THR A 77 -0.95 38.02 -20.37
C THR A 77 -0.15 39.32 -20.36
N ALA A 78 -0.26 40.09 -21.44
CA ALA A 78 0.26 41.44 -21.60
C ALA A 78 -0.66 42.49 -20.99
#